data_AF-A0A239ML23-F1
#
_entry.id   AF-A0A239ML23-F1
#
_cell.length_a   1.000
_cell.length_b   1.000
_cell.length_c   1.000
_cell.angle_alpha   90.00
_cell.angle_beta   90.00
_cell.angle_gamma   90.00
#
_symmetry.space_group_name_H-M   'P 1'
#
loop_
_entity.id
_entity.type
_entity.pdbx_description
1 polymer ?
#
loop_
_entity_poly.entity_id
_entity_poly.type
_entity_poly.pdbx_seq_one_letter_code
_entity_poly.pdbx_strand_id
1 'polypeptide(L)'
;MTHFHVRFLKKICNDTGHECVTCQGEFLVENTSAGLALEEAEAAFCELRKTDRWDMFADTAEIRITGGREGFAPRLAGVGHPKSQAV
;
A
#
# COMPACT_ATOMS: atom_id res chain seq x y z
N MET A 1 -6.30 12.00 -17.64
CA MET A 1 -5.60 10.85 -17.04
C MET A 1 -6.48 10.26 -15.94
N THR A 2 -6.23 9.02 -15.55
CA THR A 2 -7.07 8.30 -14.58
C THR A 2 -6.30 8.17 -13.28
N HIS A 3 -6.96 8.45 -12.16
CA HIS A 3 -6.37 8.24 -10.85
C HIS A 3 -6.58 6.79 -10.43
N PHE A 4 -5.48 6.13 -10.07
CA PHE A 4 -5.46 4.78 -9.56
C PHE A 4 -4.96 4.80 -8.12
N HIS A 5 -5.73 4.16 -7.26
CA HIS A 5 -5.35 3.91 -5.88
C HIS A 5 -4.85 2.46 -5.78
N VAL A 6 -3.57 2.31 -5.53
CA VAL A 6 -2.89 1.03 -5.32
C VAL A 6 -2.67 0.81 -3.82
N ARG A 7 -3.03 -0.37 -3.32
CA ARG A 7 -2.83 -0.76 -1.92
C ARG A 7 -2.07 -2.06 -1.83
N PHE A 8 -1.02 -2.05 -1.02
CA PHE A 8 -0.24 -3.24 -0.69
C PHE A 8 -0.73 -3.79 0.64
N LEU A 9 -1.23 -5.03 0.61
CA LEU A 9 -1.88 -5.70 1.73
C LEU A 9 -1.06 -6.90 2.16
N LYS A 10 -0.87 -7.06 3.47
CA LYS A 10 -0.25 -8.25 4.07
C LYS A 10 -1.25 -8.99 4.91
N LYS A 11 -1.33 -10.31 4.74
CA LYS A 11 -2.06 -11.20 5.62
C LYS A 11 -1.17 -11.55 6.80
N ILE A 12 -1.67 -11.25 7.99
CA ILE A 12 -1.02 -11.61 9.26
C ILE A 12 -1.97 -12.47 10.07
N CYS A 13 -1.45 -13.47 10.76
CA CYS A 13 -2.22 -14.17 11.79
C CYS A 13 -2.14 -13.32 13.06
N ASN A 14 -3.29 -12.88 13.58
CA ASN A 14 -3.33 -12.21 14.87
C ASN A 14 -3.22 -13.24 16.02
N ASP A 15 -2.97 -12.77 17.25
CA ASP A 15 -2.80 -13.62 18.44
C ASP A 15 -4.02 -14.50 18.78
N THR A 16 -5.19 -14.21 18.18
CA THR A 16 -6.39 -15.06 18.27
C THR A 16 -6.45 -16.18 17.23
N GLY A 17 -5.41 -16.32 16.39
CA GLY A 17 -5.37 -17.31 15.31
C GLY A 17 -6.26 -16.98 14.12
N HIS A 18 -6.79 -15.76 14.05
CA HIS A 18 -7.56 -15.29 12.90
C HIS A 18 -6.67 -14.56 11.91
N GLU A 19 -6.92 -14.80 10.63
CA GLU A 19 -6.30 -14.05 9.54
C GLU A 19 -6.82 -12.61 9.55
N CYS A 20 -5.90 -11.66 9.64
CA CYS A 20 -6.16 -10.23 9.53
C CYS A 20 -5.36 -9.68 8.37
N VAL A 21 -5.95 -8.75 7.61
CA VAL A 21 -5.26 -8.06 6.52
C VAL A 21 -4.82 -6.69 7.01
N THR A 22 -3.52 -6.42 6.95
CA THR A 22 -2.95 -5.11 7.25
C THR A 22 -2.56 -4.39 5.97
N CYS A 23 -2.88 -3.09 5.90
CA CYS A 23 -2.42 -2.23 4.82
C CYS A 23 -0.96 -1.83 5.09
N GLN A 24 -0.06 -2.28 4.23
CA GLN A 24 1.37 -2.01 4.33
C GLN A 24 1.77 -0.72 3.63
N GLY A 25 0.98 -0.29 2.63
CA GLY A 25 1.20 0.96 1.92
C GLY A 25 0.04 1.25 0.97
N GLU A 26 -0.21 2.54 0.75
CA GLU A 26 -1.20 3.03 -0.22
C GLU A 26 -0.58 4.14 -1.08
N PHE A 27 -0.84 4.09 -2.38
CA PHE A 27 -0.32 5.03 -3.36
C PHE A 27 -1.45 5.49 -4.26
N LEU A 28 -1.53 6.80 -4.45
CA LEU A 28 -2.42 7.41 -5.42
C LEU A 28 -1.54 7.87 -6.58
N VAL A 29 -1.70 7.22 -7.72
CA VAL A 29 -0.92 7.47 -8.93
C VAL A 29 -1.85 7.88 -10.05
N GLU A 30 -1.43 8.84 -10.86
CA GLU A 30 -2.17 9.27 -12.03
C GLU A 30 -1.53 8.64 -13.26
N ASN A 31 -2.28 7.78 -13.96
CA ASN A 31 -1.74 7.07 -15.11
C ASN A 31 -2.79 6.86 -16.21
N THR A 32 -2.38 6.30 -17.33
CA THR A 32 -3.28 5.97 -18.46
C THR A 32 -3.84 4.56 -18.35
N SER A 33 -3.16 3.67 -17.61
CA SER A 33 -3.48 2.25 -17.51
C SER A 33 -3.23 1.73 -16.09
N ALA A 34 -4.01 0.72 -15.68
CA ALA A 34 -3.85 0.07 -14.39
C ALA A 34 -2.47 -0.61 -14.23
N GLY A 35 -1.92 -1.21 -15.30
CA GLY A 35 -0.59 -1.82 -15.27
C GLY A 35 0.51 -0.81 -14.95
N LEU A 36 0.56 0.31 -15.70
CA LEU A 36 1.53 1.38 -15.47
C LEU A 36 1.38 2.01 -14.07
N ALA A 37 0.14 2.16 -13.60
CA ALA A 37 -0.13 2.63 -12.24
C ALA A 37 0.40 1.65 -11.17
N LEU A 38 0.27 0.35 -11.40
CA LEU A 38 0.82 -0.65 -10.49
C LEU A 38 2.35 -0.60 -10.48
N GLU A 39 2.98 -0.55 -11.66
CA GLU A 39 4.45 -0.47 -11.78
C GLU A 39 5.02 0.77 -11.07
N GLU A 40 4.37 1.93 -11.23
CA GLU A 40 4.75 3.17 -10.52
C GLU A 40 4.59 3.03 -9.00
N ALA A 41 3.48 2.45 -8.55
CA ALA A 41 3.23 2.23 -7.14
C ALA A 41 4.19 1.19 -6.52
N GLU A 42 4.57 0.16 -7.28
CA GLU A 42 5.57 -0.84 -6.89
C GLU A 42 6.93 -0.19 -6.68
N ALA A 43 7.38 0.64 -7.63
CA ALA A 43 8.63 1.39 -7.53
C ALA A 43 8.62 2.30 -6.30
N ALA A 44 7.55 3.08 -6.11
CA ALA A 44 7.40 3.98 -4.97
C ALA A 44 7.40 3.23 -3.62
N PHE A 45 6.76 2.05 -3.56
CA PHE A 45 6.76 1.22 -2.35
C PHE A 45 8.14 0.64 -2.05
N CYS A 46 8.83 0.13 -3.07
CA CYS A 46 10.19 -0.38 -2.97
C CYS A 46 11.16 0.70 -2.47
N GLU A 47 11.08 1.92 -3.01
CA GLU A 47 11.86 3.06 -2.54
C GLU A 47 11.54 3.45 -1.10
N LEU A 48 10.26 3.55 -0.74
CA LEU A 48 9.82 3.91 0.62
C LEU A 48 10.28 2.89 1.67
N ARG A 49 10.27 1.60 1.31
CA ARG A 49 10.66 0.49 2.19
C ARG A 49 12.15 0.14 2.09
N LYS A 50 12.90 0.77 1.16
CA LYS A 50 14.29 0.43 0.83
C LYS A 50 14.48 -1.06 0.57
N THR A 51 13.57 -1.62 -0.23
CA THR A 51 13.56 -3.04 -0.62
C THR A 51 13.51 -3.15 -2.13
N ASP A 52 14.06 -4.23 -2.68
CA ASP A 52 13.96 -4.58 -4.10
C ASP A 52 12.64 -5.29 -4.44
N ARG A 53 11.94 -5.81 -3.43
CA ARG A 53 10.73 -6.61 -3.62
C ARG A 53 9.63 -6.15 -2.67
N TRP A 54 8.51 -5.69 -3.24
CA TRP A 54 7.32 -5.35 -2.48
C TRP A 54 6.63 -6.59 -1.90
N ASP A 55 6.68 -7.72 -2.62
CA ASP A 55 6.06 -9.01 -2.26
C ASP A 55 6.58 -9.57 -0.92
N MET A 56 7.81 -9.23 -0.52
CA MET A 56 8.34 -9.61 0.79
C MET A 56 7.56 -8.95 1.95
N PHE A 57 6.93 -7.81 1.68
CA PHE A 57 6.25 -7.00 2.68
C PHE A 57 4.74 -7.05 2.55
N ALA A 58 4.19 -7.44 1.40
CA ALA A 58 2.77 -7.52 1.15
C ALA A 58 2.46 -8.74 0.27
N ASP A 59 1.42 -9.50 0.62
CA ASP A 59 1.00 -10.70 -0.10
C ASP A 59 0.11 -10.37 -1.30
N THR A 60 -0.47 -9.17 -1.37
CA THR A 60 -1.41 -8.79 -2.42
C THR A 60 -1.35 -7.29 -2.70
N ALA A 61 -1.43 -6.92 -3.99
CA ALA A 61 -1.64 -5.55 -4.41
C ALA A 61 -3.06 -5.39 -5.00
N GLU A 62 -3.87 -4.51 -4.40
CA GLU A 62 -5.17 -4.13 -4.94
C GLU A 62 -5.05 -2.80 -5.70
N ILE A 63 -5.53 -2.75 -6.94
CA ILE A 63 -5.66 -1.51 -7.71
C ILE A 63 -7.12 -1.14 -7.91
N ARG A 64 -7.46 0.12 -7.61
CA ARG A 64 -8.81 0.66 -7.78
C ARG A 64 -8.75 1.96 -8.56
N ILE A 65 -9.64 2.10 -9.55
CA ILE A 65 -9.81 3.35 -10.27
C ILE A 65 -10.61 4.31 -9.39
N THR A 66 -9.98 5.39 -8.93
CA THR A 66 -10.66 6.47 -8.23
C THR A 66 -11.12 7.50 -9.26
N GLY A 67 -12.05 7.09 -10.12
CA GLY A 67 -12.60 7.97 -11.14
C GLY A 67 -13.44 9.07 -10.51
N GLY A 68 -12.90 10.29 -10.44
CA GLY A 68 -13.63 11.56 -10.49
C GLY A 68 -14.80 11.78 -9.53
N ARG A 69 -14.87 11.10 -8.39
CA ARG A 69 -15.85 11.41 -7.34
C ARG A 69 -15.13 11.61 -6.02
N GLU A 70 -15.05 12.89 -5.67
CA GLU A 70 -14.70 13.45 -4.37
C GLU A 70 -15.18 12.52 -3.26
N GLY A 71 -14.26 11.99 -2.46
CA GLY A 71 -14.64 11.13 -1.33
C GLY A 71 -13.57 10.19 -0.78
N PHE A 72 -12.44 10.01 -1.48
CA PHE A 72 -11.33 9.24 -0.91
C PHE A 72 -10.26 10.18 -0.35
N ALA A 73 -10.50 10.70 0.85
CA ALA A 73 -9.41 11.27 1.64
C ALA A 73 -8.44 10.12 1.95
N PRO A 74 -7.18 10.15 1.46
CA PRO A 74 -6.20 9.16 1.85
C PRO A 74 -6.04 9.31 3.36
N ARG A 75 -6.50 8.31 4.12
CA ARG A 75 -6.01 8.18 5.48
C ARG A 75 -4.60 7.70 5.28
N LEU A 76 -3.67 8.65 5.22
CA LEU A 76 -2.26 8.43 5.51
C LEU A 76 -2.23 7.59 6.78
N ALA A 77 -2.19 6.27 6.61
CA ALA A 77 -1.91 5.34 7.67
C ALA A 77 -0.47 5.65 8.00
N GLY A 78 -0.29 6.59 8.94
CA GLY A 78 0.98 6.88 9.54
C GLY A 78 1.55 5.54 9.93
N VAL A 79 2.56 5.10 9.19
CA VAL A 79 3.45 4.02 9.60
C VAL A 79 4.05 4.52 10.91
N GLY A 80 3.38 4.17 12.00
CA GLY A 80 3.91 4.27 13.33
C GLY A 80 5.19 3.47 13.32
N HIS A 81 6.31 4.16 13.16
CA HIS A 81 7.58 3.63 13.62
C HIS A 81 7.36 3.35 15.11
N PRO A 82 7.48 2.10 15.59
CA PRO A 82 7.80 1.93 17.00
C PRO A 82 9.18 2.54 17.17
N LYS A 83 9.22 3.76 17.70
CA LYS A 83 10.46 4.33 18.24
C LYS A 83 10.98 3.32 19.25
N SER A 84 12.24 2.92 19.07
CA SER A 84 13.02 2.25 20.09
C SER A 84 12.70 2.83 21.46
N GLN A 85 12.20 2.00 22.37
CA GLN A 85 12.32 2.27 23.79
C GLN A 85 13.33 1.29 24.35
N ALA A 86 14.51 1.85 24.62
CA ALA A 86 15.54 1.24 25.42
C ALA A 86 15.02 0.96 26.83
N VAL A 87 15.40 -0.18 27.40
CA VAL A 87 15.97 -0.30 28.76
C VAL A 87 17.03 -1.40 28.73
#